data_AF-A0AAU7D7C8-F1
#
_entry.id   AF-A0AAU7D7C8-F1
#
_cell.length_a   1.000
_cell.length_b   1.000
_cell.length_c   1.000
_cell.angle_alpha   90.00
_cell.angle_beta   90.00
_cell.angle_gamma   90.00
#
_symmetry.space_group_name_H-M   'P 1'
#
loop_
_entity.id
_entity.type
_entity.pdbx_description
1 polymer ?
#
loop_
_entity_poly.entity_id
_entity_poly.type
_entity_poly.pdbx_seq_one_letter_code
_entity_poly.pdbx_strand_id
1 'polypeptide(L)'
;MVPTVTALGYLNFYAAVRAANMKLPVEDRIHVWLGGKPVDWSKIKTKDDLSKVIGGQADRYAADLIEEQILKKGHRALVIYGTFHFYDKGSLAELIRQRHPGAMFVITPYTGFEERSCSDAFERTLVKGPLPALIAVRGDELDQRMHGSGCHFLDASNFADMTEGQKAQVRSGMESQALVLAGNSLLFLGPAETLTKSPLSPDLYLDPEFRKENDRRAALFGGKPDPWPTVGDNPMSPKYLRGYGGHTNTPAN
;
A
#
# COMPACT_ATOMS: atom_id res chain seq x y z
N MET A 1 0.44 -12.48 -0.61
CA MET A 1 0.25 -11.62 0.57
C MET A 1 0.02 -12.50 1.79
N VAL A 2 1.10 -13.09 2.30
CA VAL A 2 1.33 -13.53 3.68
C VAL A 2 2.87 -13.45 3.78
N PRO A 3 3.45 -12.62 4.66
CA PRO A 3 3.03 -12.40 6.04
C PRO A 3 1.90 -11.39 6.24
N THR A 4 1.24 -11.54 7.40
CA THR A 4 0.50 -10.46 8.07
C THR A 4 1.39 -9.22 8.08
N VAL A 5 0.82 -8.03 7.83
CA VAL A 5 1.66 -6.81 7.78
C VAL A 5 2.29 -6.57 9.16
N THR A 6 3.60 -6.76 9.26
CA THR A 6 4.39 -6.69 10.50
C THR A 6 5.13 -5.36 10.65
N ALA A 7 4.86 -4.41 9.75
CA ALA A 7 5.50 -3.11 9.77
C ALA A 7 5.08 -2.29 10.99
N LEU A 8 6.06 -1.67 11.66
CA LEU A 8 5.86 -0.82 12.84
C LEU A 8 4.85 0.31 12.60
N GLY A 9 4.75 0.83 11.38
CA GLY A 9 3.76 1.82 10.98
C GLY A 9 2.31 1.39 11.25
N TYR A 10 1.98 0.11 11.07
CA TYR A 10 0.63 -0.39 11.39
C TYR A 10 0.39 -0.48 12.89
N LEU A 11 1.38 -0.93 13.66
CA LEU A 11 1.30 -0.94 15.13
C LEU A 11 1.12 0.48 15.68
N ASN A 12 1.90 1.42 15.15
CA ASN A 12 1.82 2.84 15.49
C ASN A 12 0.47 3.45 15.12
N PHE A 13 -0.12 3.07 13.98
CA PHE A 13 -1.49 3.49 13.63
C PHE A 13 -2.51 3.07 14.70
N TYR A 14 -2.53 1.80 15.11
CA TYR A 14 -3.46 1.35 16.15
C TYR A 14 -3.18 2.00 17.50
N ALA A 15 -1.90 2.21 17.85
CA ALA A 15 -1.52 2.92 19.07
C ALA A 15 -2.01 4.38 19.05
N ALA A 16 -1.85 5.08 17.92
CA ALA A 16 -2.33 6.44 17.74
C ALA A 16 -3.86 6.54 17.84
N VAL A 17 -4.60 5.62 17.23
CA VAL A 17 -6.06 5.55 17.35
C VAL A 17 -6.47 5.35 18.81
N ARG A 18 -5.84 4.42 19.54
CA ARG A 18 -6.14 4.20 20.97
C ARG A 18 -5.85 5.46 21.79
N ALA A 19 -4.69 6.09 21.57
CA ALA A 19 -4.30 7.30 22.28
C ALA A 19 -5.27 8.47 22.02
N ALA A 20 -5.78 8.60 20.79
CA ALA A 20 -6.82 9.57 20.45
C ALA A 20 -8.14 9.23 21.17
N ASN A 21 -8.61 7.98 21.07
CA ASN A 21 -9.87 7.53 21.65
C ASN A 21 -9.93 7.66 23.19
N MET A 22 -8.80 7.57 23.88
CA MET A 22 -8.73 7.79 25.33
C MET A 22 -9.09 9.22 25.73
N LYS A 23 -9.01 10.17 24.80
CA LYS A 23 -9.32 11.59 25.02
C LYS A 23 -10.72 11.98 24.53
N LEU A 24 -11.44 11.05 23.90
CA LEU A 24 -12.73 11.31 23.27
C LEU A 24 -13.88 10.67 24.08
N PRO A 25 -15.05 11.35 24.15
CA PRO A 25 -16.30 10.72 24.56
C PRO A 25 -16.59 9.47 23.73
N VAL A 26 -17.34 8.53 24.29
CA VAL A 26 -17.55 7.19 23.67
C VAL A 26 -18.12 7.31 22.26
N GLU A 27 -19.04 8.23 22.08
CA GLU A 27 -19.76 8.56 20.84
C GLU A 27 -18.87 9.14 19.74
N ASP A 28 -17.76 9.78 20.10
CA ASP A 28 -16.83 10.44 19.17
C ASP A 28 -15.58 9.60 18.89
N ARG A 29 -15.46 8.41 19.50
CA ARG A 29 -14.30 7.55 19.30
C ARG A 29 -14.20 7.11 17.85
N ILE A 30 -12.97 7.08 17.38
CA ILE A 30 -12.60 6.53 16.07
C ILE A 30 -12.88 5.02 16.09
N HIS A 31 -13.73 4.57 15.18
CA HIS A 31 -13.98 3.15 14.93
C HIS A 31 -13.09 2.64 13.80
N VAL A 32 -12.40 1.52 14.04
CA VAL A 32 -11.55 0.86 13.03
C VAL A 32 -12.24 -0.40 12.53
N TRP A 33 -12.55 -0.43 11.24
CA TRP A 33 -13.15 -1.57 10.57
C TRP A 33 -12.08 -2.35 9.79
N LEU A 34 -11.99 -3.66 10.03
CA LEU A 34 -11.10 -4.54 9.27
C LEU A 34 -11.86 -5.01 8.02
N GLY A 35 -11.56 -4.41 6.87
CA GLY A 35 -12.33 -4.65 5.64
C GLY A 35 -11.85 -5.84 4.79
N GLY A 36 -10.99 -6.70 5.33
CA GLY A 36 -10.71 -8.00 4.72
C GLY A 36 -11.82 -9.00 5.03
N LYS A 37 -12.17 -9.87 4.08
CA LYS A 37 -13.10 -10.97 4.33
C LYS A 37 -12.58 -11.83 5.48
N PRO A 38 -13.37 -12.09 6.55
CA PRO A 38 -12.94 -12.95 7.64
C PRO A 38 -12.55 -14.34 7.13
N VAL A 39 -11.39 -14.82 7.57
CA VAL A 39 -10.89 -16.16 7.27
C VAL A 39 -10.68 -16.90 8.57
N ASP A 40 -11.35 -18.04 8.71
CA ASP A 40 -11.10 -18.98 9.80
C ASP A 40 -9.89 -19.86 9.46
N TRP A 41 -8.70 -19.36 9.81
CA TRP A 41 -7.42 -20.03 9.55
C TRP A 41 -7.30 -21.40 10.22
N SER A 42 -8.11 -21.69 11.24
CA SER A 42 -8.13 -23.00 11.90
C SER A 42 -8.65 -24.09 10.97
N LYS A 43 -9.49 -23.74 9.99
CA LYS A 43 -10.09 -24.64 8.99
C LYS A 43 -9.25 -24.80 7.72
N ILE A 44 -8.26 -23.94 7.50
CA ILE A 44 -7.43 -23.99 6.30
C ILE A 44 -6.25 -24.93 6.52
N LYS A 45 -6.33 -26.15 5.97
CA LYS A 45 -5.29 -27.20 6.14
C LYS A 45 -4.57 -27.55 4.84
N THR A 46 -5.22 -27.33 3.70
CA THR A 46 -4.69 -27.66 2.38
C THR A 46 -4.71 -26.45 1.46
N LYS A 47 -3.97 -26.54 0.34
CA LYS A 47 -4.01 -25.54 -0.73
C LYS A 47 -5.40 -25.39 -1.33
N ASP A 48 -6.19 -26.46 -1.36
CA ASP A 48 -7.57 -26.44 -1.85
C ASP A 48 -8.53 -25.74 -0.88
N ASP A 49 -8.32 -25.87 0.44
CA ASP A 49 -9.08 -25.07 1.41
C ASP A 49 -8.78 -23.60 1.26
N LEU A 50 -7.50 -23.29 1.05
CA LEU A 50 -7.02 -21.94 0.84
C LEU A 50 -7.63 -21.35 -0.43
N SER A 51 -7.55 -22.02 -1.58
CA SER A 51 -8.03 -21.52 -2.87
C SER A 51 -9.52 -21.14 -2.85
N LYS A 52 -10.34 -21.84 -2.06
CA LYS A 52 -11.76 -21.52 -1.84
C LYS A 52 -11.98 -20.18 -1.11
N VAL A 53 -10.98 -19.69 -0.36
CA VAL A 53 -11.08 -18.44 0.41
C VAL A 53 -10.27 -17.28 -0.16
N ILE A 54 -9.18 -17.52 -0.92
CA ILE A 54 -8.30 -16.46 -1.46
C ILE A 54 -8.62 -16.00 -2.90
N GLY A 55 -9.79 -16.35 -3.45
CA GLY A 55 -10.19 -15.97 -4.82
C GLY A 55 -11.33 -14.94 -4.90
N GLY A 56 -11.14 -13.92 -5.76
CA GLY A 56 -12.21 -13.31 -6.56
C GLY A 56 -13.25 -12.38 -5.92
N GLN A 57 -13.18 -12.02 -4.63
CA GLN A 57 -14.21 -11.16 -3.99
C GLN A 57 -13.69 -10.25 -2.87
N ALA A 58 -12.37 -10.09 -2.69
CA ALA A 58 -11.82 -9.29 -1.58
C ALA A 58 -12.36 -7.85 -1.59
N ASP A 59 -12.36 -7.23 -2.77
CA ASP A 59 -12.83 -5.87 -2.98
C ASP A 59 -14.34 -5.75 -2.86
N ARG A 60 -15.07 -6.83 -3.21
CA ARG A 60 -16.53 -6.88 -3.06
C ARG A 60 -16.93 -6.83 -1.59
N TYR A 61 -16.29 -7.65 -0.75
CA TYR A 61 -16.56 -7.66 0.69
C TYR A 61 -16.27 -6.29 1.31
N ALA A 62 -15.12 -5.68 0.97
CA ALA A 62 -14.76 -4.35 1.44
C ALA A 62 -15.79 -3.29 0.99
N ALA A 63 -16.23 -3.34 -0.27
CA ALA A 63 -17.23 -2.42 -0.80
C ALA A 63 -18.58 -2.56 -0.08
N ASP A 64 -19.05 -3.79 0.12
CA ASP A 64 -20.31 -4.07 0.81
C ASP A 64 -20.22 -3.61 2.29
N LEU A 65 -19.08 -3.81 2.96
CA LEU A 65 -18.86 -3.32 4.32
C LEU A 65 -18.95 -1.80 4.41
N ILE A 66 -18.27 -1.08 3.51
CA ILE A 66 -18.31 0.40 3.46
C ILE A 66 -19.72 0.88 3.18
N GLU A 67 -20.43 0.26 2.25
CA GLU A 67 -21.80 0.60 1.90
C GLU A 67 -22.74 0.45 3.11
N GLU A 68 -22.75 -0.72 3.76
CA GLU A 68 -23.69 -1.02 4.85
C GLU A 68 -23.35 -0.29 6.16
N GLN A 69 -22.06 -0.19 6.51
CA GLN A 69 -21.66 0.30 7.83
C GLN A 69 -21.32 1.79 7.84
N ILE A 70 -20.96 2.36 6.70
CA ILE A 70 -20.50 3.75 6.61
C ILE A 70 -21.50 4.58 5.82
N LEU A 71 -21.67 4.30 4.52
CA LEU A 71 -22.42 5.19 3.62
C LEU A 71 -23.92 5.22 3.93
N LYS A 72 -24.58 4.05 4.09
CA LYS A 72 -26.01 3.98 4.43
C LYS A 72 -26.37 4.63 5.77
N LYS A 73 -25.40 4.73 6.68
CA LYS A 73 -25.56 5.40 7.97
C LYS A 73 -25.19 6.89 7.95
N GLY A 74 -24.89 7.44 6.77
CA GLY A 74 -24.53 8.84 6.60
C GLY A 74 -23.14 9.20 7.16
N HIS A 75 -22.28 8.21 7.40
CA HIS A 75 -20.93 8.44 7.91
C HIS A 75 -19.91 8.63 6.78
N ARG A 76 -18.73 9.11 7.15
CA ARG A 76 -17.54 9.19 6.30
C ARG A 76 -16.44 8.33 6.91
N ALA A 77 -15.57 7.79 6.07
CA ALA A 77 -14.44 6.99 6.53
C ALA A 77 -13.16 7.33 5.77
N LEU A 78 -12.03 7.19 6.45
CA LEU A 78 -10.71 7.05 5.83
C LEU A 78 -10.52 5.58 5.46
N VAL A 79 -10.29 5.30 4.17
CA VAL A 79 -10.11 3.95 3.64
C VAL A 79 -8.63 3.75 3.29
N ILE A 80 -7.97 2.78 3.93
CA ILE A 80 -6.53 2.51 3.74
C ILE A 80 -6.37 1.09 3.17
N TYR A 81 -5.95 1.00 1.92
CA TYR A 81 -5.73 -0.25 1.19
C TYR A 81 -4.48 -0.14 0.29
N GLY A 82 -4.00 -1.27 -0.23
CA GLY A 82 -2.98 -1.28 -1.28
C GLY A 82 -3.47 -0.61 -2.56
N THR A 83 -2.53 -0.03 -3.32
CA THR A 83 -2.74 0.75 -4.55
C THR A 83 -3.77 0.14 -5.49
N PHE A 84 -3.66 -1.14 -5.85
CA PHE A 84 -4.54 -1.79 -6.84
C PHE A 84 -6.03 -1.83 -6.48
N HIS A 85 -6.36 -1.72 -5.19
CA HIS A 85 -7.77 -1.64 -4.74
C HIS A 85 -8.45 -0.32 -5.14
N PHE A 86 -7.72 0.65 -5.68
CA PHE A 86 -8.27 1.95 -6.07
C PHE A 86 -8.32 2.21 -7.58
N TYR A 87 -7.64 1.39 -8.40
CA TYR A 87 -7.37 1.73 -9.80
C TYR A 87 -7.79 0.65 -10.82
N ASP A 88 -7.88 -0.62 -10.44
CA ASP A 88 -8.17 -1.67 -11.42
C ASP A 88 -9.67 -1.80 -11.72
N LYS A 89 -10.00 -2.40 -12.86
CA LYS A 89 -11.38 -2.81 -13.15
C LYS A 89 -11.82 -3.88 -12.14
N GLY A 90 -13.00 -3.72 -11.55
CA GLY A 90 -13.52 -4.55 -10.47
C GLY A 90 -12.92 -4.22 -9.09
N SER A 91 -12.11 -3.16 -8.98
CA SER A 91 -11.53 -2.72 -7.71
C SER A 91 -12.58 -2.17 -6.74
N LEU A 92 -12.20 -2.08 -5.47
CA LEU A 92 -13.01 -1.47 -4.41
C LEU A 92 -13.51 -0.07 -4.80
N ALA A 93 -12.63 0.77 -5.34
CA ALA A 93 -13.02 2.12 -5.73
C ALA A 93 -13.99 2.14 -6.90
N GLU A 94 -13.84 1.28 -7.91
CA GLU A 94 -14.82 1.20 -9.00
C GLU A 94 -16.18 0.74 -8.47
N LEU A 95 -16.21 -0.30 -7.65
CA LEU A 95 -17.45 -0.84 -7.06
C LEU A 95 -18.21 0.22 -6.27
N ILE A 96 -17.51 1.03 -5.45
CA ILE A 96 -18.15 2.13 -4.71
C ILE A 96 -18.61 3.23 -5.65
N ARG A 97 -17.79 3.68 -6.62
CA ARG A 97 -18.17 4.75 -7.56
C ARG A 97 -19.39 4.39 -8.40
N GLN A 98 -19.53 3.12 -8.82
CA GLN A 98 -20.69 2.65 -9.58
C GLN A 98 -21.99 2.72 -8.77
N ARG A 99 -21.93 2.39 -7.47
CA ARG A 99 -23.13 2.37 -6.60
C ARG A 99 -23.43 3.71 -5.95
N HIS A 100 -22.38 4.49 -5.66
CA HIS A 100 -22.42 5.76 -4.94
C HIS A 100 -21.54 6.79 -5.67
N PRO A 101 -22.00 7.35 -6.81
CA PRO A 101 -21.25 8.35 -7.56
C PRO A 101 -20.86 9.54 -6.66
N GLY A 102 -19.58 9.94 -6.72
CA GLY A 102 -19.04 11.05 -5.91
C GLY A 102 -18.70 10.70 -4.45
N ALA A 103 -18.94 9.48 -3.98
CA ALA A 103 -18.65 9.09 -2.59
C ALA A 103 -17.17 8.77 -2.31
N MET A 104 -16.32 8.70 -3.34
CA MET A 104 -14.90 8.37 -3.22
C MET A 104 -14.00 9.55 -3.53
N PHE A 105 -13.10 9.85 -2.60
CA PHE A 105 -11.97 10.75 -2.80
C PHE A 105 -10.67 9.99 -2.56
N VAL A 106 -9.82 9.89 -3.59
CA VAL A 106 -8.56 9.13 -3.51
C VAL A 106 -7.40 10.09 -3.24
N ILE A 107 -6.53 9.71 -2.31
CA ILE A 107 -5.28 10.39 -1.99
C ILE A 107 -4.14 9.46 -2.37
N THR A 108 -3.24 9.91 -3.23
CA THR A 108 -2.08 9.13 -3.67
C THR A 108 -0.83 9.61 -2.94
N PRO A 109 -0.11 8.77 -2.18
CA PRO A 109 1.18 9.14 -1.63
C PRO A 109 2.22 9.34 -2.73
N TYR A 110 2.95 10.45 -2.68
CA TYR A 110 4.14 10.63 -3.49
C TYR A 110 5.28 9.77 -2.93
N THR A 111 5.93 8.98 -3.80
CA THR A 111 7.05 8.11 -3.43
C THR A 111 8.30 8.37 -4.27
N GLY A 112 8.35 9.45 -5.05
CA GLY A 112 9.41 9.70 -6.03
C GLY A 112 9.22 8.97 -7.35
N PHE A 113 10.13 9.23 -8.29
CA PHE A 113 10.32 8.51 -9.55
C PHE A 113 11.48 7.51 -9.46
N GLU A 114 11.75 6.68 -10.46
CA GLU A 114 12.97 5.86 -10.53
C GLU A 114 14.16 6.74 -10.90
N GLU A 115 13.93 7.70 -11.79
CA GLU A 115 14.92 8.66 -12.24
C GLU A 115 15.01 9.83 -11.26
N ARG A 116 16.17 9.99 -10.60
CA ARG A 116 16.39 11.07 -9.63
C ARG A 116 16.08 12.45 -10.20
N SER A 117 16.49 12.71 -11.45
CA SER A 117 16.24 13.97 -12.14
C SER A 117 14.75 14.31 -12.24
N CYS A 118 13.88 13.30 -12.39
CA CYS A 118 12.44 13.49 -12.42
C CYS A 118 11.90 13.89 -11.04
N SER A 119 12.36 13.24 -9.97
CA SER A 119 12.02 13.64 -8.60
C SER A 119 12.51 15.03 -8.25
N ASP A 120 13.77 15.34 -8.56
CA ASP A 120 14.35 16.66 -8.31
C ASP A 120 13.54 17.76 -9.03
N ALA A 121 13.19 17.53 -10.30
CA ALA A 121 12.39 18.45 -11.09
C ALA A 121 10.98 18.64 -10.49
N PHE A 122 10.33 17.54 -10.12
CA PHE A 122 8.99 17.55 -9.53
C PHE A 122 8.98 18.25 -8.16
N GLU A 123 9.88 17.88 -7.28
CA GLU A 123 9.96 18.36 -5.90
C GLU A 123 10.28 19.85 -5.83
N ARG A 124 11.13 20.38 -6.74
CA ARG A 124 11.38 21.83 -6.85
C ARG A 124 10.09 22.64 -7.05
N THR A 125 9.05 22.04 -7.62
CA THR A 125 7.76 22.70 -7.78
C THR A 125 6.89 22.68 -6.52
N LEU A 126 7.18 21.78 -5.57
CA LEU A 126 6.38 21.54 -4.36
C LEU A 126 7.00 22.11 -3.07
N VAL A 127 8.33 22.19 -2.97
CA VAL A 127 9.10 22.48 -1.74
C VAL A 127 8.86 23.89 -1.16
N LYS A 128 8.04 24.74 -1.79
CA LYS A 128 7.71 26.08 -1.27
C LYS A 128 6.68 26.07 -0.12
N GLY A 129 6.06 24.94 0.19
CA GLY A 129 5.01 24.82 1.22
C GLY A 129 5.43 24.08 2.49
N PRO A 130 4.63 24.16 3.58
CA PRO A 130 4.87 23.38 4.79
C PRO A 130 4.74 21.87 4.52
N LEU A 131 5.56 21.07 5.20
CA LEU A 131 5.49 19.61 5.16
C LEU A 131 4.90 19.04 6.45
N PRO A 132 4.09 17.95 6.39
CA PRO A 132 3.59 17.30 5.17
C PRO A 132 2.51 18.13 4.47
N ALA A 133 2.33 17.92 3.16
CA ALA A 133 1.35 18.65 2.34
C ALA A 133 0.37 17.69 1.64
N LEU A 134 -0.91 18.07 1.62
CA LEU A 134 -1.91 17.49 0.73
C LEU A 134 -2.11 18.47 -0.44
N ILE A 135 -1.64 18.07 -1.62
CA ILE A 135 -1.67 18.91 -2.81
C ILE A 135 -2.91 18.54 -3.60
N ALA A 136 -3.82 19.50 -3.76
CA ALA A 136 -4.95 19.35 -4.66
C ALA A 136 -4.44 19.29 -6.09
N VAL A 137 -4.86 18.26 -6.80
CA VAL A 137 -4.42 17.99 -8.16
C VAL A 137 -5.62 18.22 -9.06
N ARG A 138 -5.55 19.23 -9.92
CA ARG A 138 -6.40 19.23 -11.12
C ARG A 138 -5.73 18.30 -12.14
N GLY A 139 -6.53 17.43 -12.71
CA GLY A 139 -6.08 16.26 -13.47
C GLY A 139 -5.31 16.58 -14.76
N ASP A 140 -5.10 17.83 -15.14
CA ASP A 140 -4.28 18.21 -16.27
C ASP A 140 -2.86 18.63 -15.85
N GLU A 141 -2.72 19.44 -14.80
CA GLU A 141 -1.42 20.02 -14.44
C GLU A 141 -0.49 19.05 -13.68
N LEU A 142 -1.00 18.29 -12.70
CA LEU A 142 -0.15 17.27 -12.06
C LEU A 142 0.09 16.11 -13.02
N ASP A 143 -0.94 15.71 -13.77
CA ASP A 143 -0.86 14.60 -14.71
C ASP A 143 0.23 14.85 -15.76
N GLN A 144 0.27 16.05 -16.36
CA GLN A 144 1.37 16.47 -17.24
C GLN A 144 2.75 16.44 -16.56
N ARG A 145 2.84 16.80 -15.27
CA ARG A 145 4.09 16.77 -14.51
C ARG A 145 4.53 15.36 -14.13
N MET A 146 3.58 14.46 -13.93
CA MET A 146 3.83 13.04 -13.62
C MET A 146 4.10 12.22 -14.90
N HIS A 147 3.60 12.65 -16.06
CA HIS A 147 3.83 12.06 -17.39
C HIS A 147 5.10 12.56 -18.09
N GLY A 148 6.15 12.88 -17.34
CA GLY A 148 7.45 13.20 -17.94
C GLY A 148 7.94 12.02 -18.80
N SER A 149 8.35 12.29 -20.04
CA SER A 149 8.94 11.26 -20.91
C SER A 149 10.18 10.66 -20.22
N GLY A 150 10.14 9.35 -19.97
CA GLY A 150 11.22 8.63 -19.28
C GLY A 150 11.24 8.83 -17.75
N CYS A 151 10.16 9.34 -17.16
CA CYS A 151 9.96 9.38 -15.71
C CYS A 151 9.01 8.25 -15.30
N HIS A 152 9.50 7.31 -14.50
CA HIS A 152 8.75 6.15 -14.03
C HIS A 152 8.57 6.22 -12.52
N PHE A 153 7.46 5.73 -11.98
CA PHE A 153 7.26 5.61 -10.54
C PHE A 153 7.16 4.14 -10.08
N LEU A 154 7.04 3.20 -11.01
CA LEU A 154 7.16 1.77 -10.73
C LEU A 154 8.58 1.27 -11.06
N ASP A 155 9.21 0.61 -10.09
CA ASP A 155 10.49 -0.06 -10.30
C ASP A 155 10.30 -1.28 -11.21
N ALA A 156 11.12 -1.37 -12.27
CA ALA A 156 11.11 -2.47 -13.24
C ALA A 156 11.47 -3.83 -12.62
N SER A 157 12.24 -3.81 -11.52
CA SER A 157 12.67 -5.01 -10.80
C SER A 157 11.50 -5.80 -10.22
N ASN A 158 10.34 -5.16 -10.02
CA ASN A 158 9.09 -5.82 -9.62
C ASN A 158 8.59 -6.85 -10.66
N PHE A 159 9.13 -6.83 -11.87
CA PHE A 159 8.74 -7.69 -12.99
C PHE A 159 9.90 -8.60 -13.43
N ALA A 160 10.68 -9.12 -12.47
CA ALA A 160 11.94 -9.82 -12.70
C ALA A 160 11.88 -10.97 -13.73
N ASP A 161 10.77 -11.71 -13.79
CA ASP A 161 10.59 -12.88 -14.68
C ASP A 161 10.18 -12.51 -16.12
N MET A 162 10.18 -11.22 -16.47
CA MET A 162 9.78 -10.71 -17.78
C MET A 162 10.98 -10.24 -18.61
N THR A 163 10.87 -10.27 -19.94
CA THR A 163 11.84 -9.62 -20.85
C THR A 163 11.77 -8.09 -20.70
N GLU A 164 12.84 -7.37 -21.06
CA GLU A 164 12.86 -5.90 -20.95
C GLU A 164 11.72 -5.22 -21.72
N GLY A 165 11.36 -5.73 -22.90
CA GLY A 165 10.21 -5.23 -23.66
C GLY A 165 8.87 -5.44 -22.94
N GLN A 166 8.68 -6.60 -22.31
CA GLN A 166 7.49 -6.89 -21.51
C GLN A 166 7.44 -6.04 -20.24
N LYS A 167 8.56 -5.86 -19.54
CA LYS A 167 8.66 -4.97 -18.38
C LYS A 167 8.24 -3.55 -18.74
N ALA A 168 8.77 -3.01 -19.84
CA ALA A 168 8.43 -1.67 -20.31
C ALA A 168 6.93 -1.54 -20.63
N GLN A 169 6.35 -2.54 -21.30
CA GLN A 169 4.92 -2.55 -21.64
C GLN A 169 4.02 -2.62 -20.40
N VAL A 170 4.31 -3.56 -19.48
CA VAL A 170 3.53 -3.74 -18.25
C VAL A 170 3.65 -2.50 -17.36
N ARG A 171 4.86 -1.99 -17.17
CA ARG A 171 5.12 -0.77 -16.40
C ARG A 171 4.33 0.40 -16.98
N SER A 172 4.46 0.68 -18.27
CA SER A 172 3.75 1.78 -18.93
C SER A 172 2.22 1.63 -18.80
N GLY A 173 1.69 0.41 -18.94
CA GLY A 173 0.26 0.15 -18.77
C GLY A 173 -0.23 0.42 -17.35
N MET A 174 0.50 -0.06 -16.34
CA MET A 174 0.17 0.14 -14.93
C MET A 174 0.31 1.61 -14.52
N GLU A 175 1.36 2.29 -15.00
CA GLU A 175 1.59 3.70 -14.72
C GLU A 175 0.50 4.57 -15.36
N SER A 176 0.12 4.27 -16.61
CA SER A 176 -0.99 4.95 -17.28
C SER A 176 -2.30 4.75 -16.53
N GLN A 177 -2.62 3.54 -16.07
CA GLN A 177 -3.86 3.30 -15.30
C GLN A 177 -3.84 4.00 -13.94
N ALA A 178 -2.72 3.94 -13.22
CA ALA A 178 -2.57 4.58 -11.91
C ALA A 178 -2.60 6.11 -12.01
N LEU A 179 -2.17 6.70 -13.12
CA LEU A 179 -2.20 8.15 -13.37
C LEU A 179 -3.52 8.65 -13.96
N VAL A 180 -4.12 7.92 -14.92
CA VAL A 180 -5.48 8.20 -15.44
C VAL A 180 -6.52 8.18 -14.31
N LEU A 181 -6.22 7.49 -13.21
CA LEU A 181 -7.04 7.42 -12.01
C LEU A 181 -6.37 8.05 -10.79
N ALA A 182 -5.23 8.74 -10.96
CA ALA A 182 -4.51 9.37 -9.86
C ALA A 182 -5.49 10.28 -9.13
N GLY A 183 -5.51 10.09 -7.81
CA GLY A 183 -6.56 10.62 -6.98
C GLY A 183 -6.74 12.12 -7.07
N ASN A 184 -7.80 12.60 -6.43
CA ASN A 184 -8.11 14.02 -6.38
C ASN A 184 -7.03 14.84 -5.66
N SER A 185 -6.09 14.19 -4.96
CA SER A 185 -4.96 14.84 -4.31
C SER A 185 -3.74 13.93 -4.16
N LEU A 186 -2.57 14.55 -4.11
CA LEU A 186 -1.28 13.92 -3.82
C LEU A 186 -0.87 14.21 -2.37
N LEU A 187 -0.49 13.18 -1.62
CA LEU A 187 0.11 13.33 -0.29
C LEU A 187 1.63 13.40 -0.42
N PHE A 188 2.20 14.58 -0.19
CA PHE A 188 3.64 14.83 -0.20
C PHE A 188 4.17 14.89 1.23
N LEU A 189 4.88 13.85 1.65
CA LEU A 189 5.46 13.76 2.99
C LEU A 189 6.87 14.37 3.09
N GLY A 190 7.53 14.56 1.94
CA GLY A 190 8.88 15.10 1.84
C GLY A 190 9.59 14.63 0.57
N PRO A 191 10.85 15.08 0.36
CA PRO A 191 11.67 14.66 -0.77
C PRO A 191 11.83 13.15 -0.84
N ALA A 192 11.81 12.57 -2.03
CA ALA A 192 11.85 11.12 -2.25
C ALA A 192 13.10 10.46 -1.66
N GLU A 193 14.23 11.18 -1.63
CA GLU A 193 15.48 10.71 -1.00
C GLU A 193 15.38 10.53 0.52
N THR A 194 14.37 11.12 1.16
CA THR A 194 14.14 11.00 2.62
C THR A 194 13.11 9.92 2.97
N LEU A 195 12.35 9.43 2.00
CA LEU A 195 11.24 8.51 2.26
C LEU A 195 11.75 7.09 2.48
N THR A 196 11.24 6.45 3.53
CA THR A 196 11.60 5.08 3.89
C THR A 196 10.35 4.22 4.07
N LYS A 197 10.49 2.91 3.82
CA LYS A 197 9.52 1.90 4.23
C LYS A 197 9.59 1.81 5.75
N SER A 198 8.42 1.66 6.39
CA SER A 198 8.39 1.34 7.80
C SER A 198 9.19 0.06 8.06
N PRO A 199 10.10 0.05 9.06
CA PRO A 199 10.75 -1.17 9.52
C PRO A 199 9.70 -2.12 10.10
N LEU A 200 10.07 -3.39 10.25
CA LEU A 200 9.22 -4.41 10.83
C LEU A 200 9.39 -4.49 12.34
N SER A 201 8.38 -4.97 13.06
CA SER A 201 8.46 -5.16 14.50
C SER A 201 9.24 -6.45 14.83
N PRO A 202 10.36 -6.36 15.58
CA PRO A 202 11.15 -7.52 15.97
C PRO A 202 10.34 -8.46 16.86
N ASP A 203 9.48 -7.92 17.72
CA ASP A 203 8.61 -8.72 18.58
C ASP A 203 7.71 -9.66 17.77
N LEU A 204 7.23 -9.23 16.60
CA LEU A 204 6.38 -10.08 15.75
C LEU A 204 7.19 -11.10 14.97
N TYR A 205 8.24 -10.66 14.27
CA TYR A 205 8.98 -11.59 13.43
C TYR A 205 9.92 -12.47 14.24
N LEU A 206 10.28 -12.18 15.50
CA LEU A 206 11.05 -13.09 16.37
C LEU A 206 10.17 -14.01 17.22
N ASP A 207 8.85 -13.79 17.27
CA ASP A 207 7.91 -14.67 17.96
C ASP A 207 7.88 -16.07 17.31
N PRO A 208 8.22 -17.16 18.04
CA PRO A 208 8.28 -18.50 17.48
C PRO A 208 6.92 -19.03 16.97
N GLU A 209 5.83 -18.72 17.66
CA GLU A 209 4.49 -19.18 17.28
C GLU A 209 3.96 -18.39 16.08
N PHE A 210 4.24 -17.08 16.02
CA PHE A 210 3.95 -16.28 14.84
C PHE A 210 4.69 -16.80 13.60
N ARG A 211 6.00 -17.07 13.73
CA ARG A 211 6.81 -17.66 12.63
C ARG A 211 6.23 -18.98 12.17
N LYS A 212 5.95 -19.89 13.09
CA LYS A 212 5.37 -21.20 12.79
C LYS A 212 4.05 -21.09 12.03
N GLU A 213 3.17 -20.17 12.41
CA GLU A 213 1.93 -19.92 11.69
C GLU A 213 2.17 -19.30 10.31
N ASN A 214 3.15 -18.39 10.19
CA ASN A 214 3.51 -17.78 8.92
C ASN A 214 4.08 -18.81 7.93
N ASP A 215 4.99 -19.68 8.38
CA ASP A 215 5.56 -20.77 7.60
C ASP A 215 4.49 -21.77 7.14
N ARG A 216 3.57 -22.12 8.06
CA ARG A 216 2.43 -22.97 7.73
C ARG A 216 1.59 -22.35 6.61
N ARG A 217 1.32 -21.05 6.65
CA ARG A 217 0.57 -20.36 5.58
C ARG A 217 1.38 -20.30 4.29
N ALA A 218 2.67 -19.97 4.34
CA ALA A 218 3.52 -19.93 3.16
C ALA A 218 3.52 -21.28 2.41
N ALA A 219 3.59 -22.39 3.14
CA ALA A 219 3.48 -23.74 2.58
C ALA A 219 2.15 -23.98 1.83
N LEU A 220 1.03 -23.44 2.33
CA LEU A 220 -0.28 -23.55 1.67
C LEU A 220 -0.32 -22.79 0.32
N PHE A 221 0.42 -21.70 0.20
CA PHE A 221 0.57 -20.94 -1.05
C PHE A 221 1.54 -21.61 -2.05
N GLY A 222 2.14 -22.75 -1.69
CA GLY A 222 3.18 -23.40 -2.50
C GLY A 222 4.56 -22.79 -2.32
N GLY A 223 4.74 -21.93 -1.32
CA GLY A 223 6.06 -21.43 -0.91
C GLY A 223 6.82 -22.47 -0.10
N LYS A 224 8.15 -22.40 -0.14
CA LYS A 224 9.01 -23.06 0.86
C LYS A 224 8.94 -22.25 2.17
N PRO A 225 9.28 -22.84 3.33
CA PRO A 225 9.50 -22.08 4.55
C PRO A 225 10.42 -20.89 4.26
N ASP A 226 10.08 -19.72 4.78
CA ASP A 226 10.84 -18.50 4.51
C ASP A 226 11.95 -18.36 5.56
N PRO A 227 13.24 -18.54 5.21
CA PRO A 227 14.33 -18.43 6.18
C PRO A 227 14.56 -16.99 6.68
N TRP A 228 13.79 -16.04 6.17
CA TRP A 228 13.85 -14.63 6.49
C TRP A 228 13.19 -14.29 7.85
N PRO A 229 13.67 -13.25 8.58
CA PRO A 229 14.81 -12.39 8.26
C PRO A 229 16.16 -13.03 8.55
N THR A 230 17.16 -12.68 7.75
CA THR A 230 18.56 -13.07 7.92
C THR A 230 19.40 -11.87 8.36
N VAL A 231 20.62 -12.11 8.86
CA VAL A 231 21.54 -11.02 9.27
C VAL A 231 21.86 -10.08 8.09
N GLY A 232 21.96 -10.61 6.87
CA GLY A 232 22.20 -9.82 5.65
C GLY A 232 20.99 -8.99 5.19
N ASP A 233 19.78 -9.34 5.62
CA ASP A 233 18.54 -8.60 5.30
C ASP A 233 17.77 -8.26 6.58
N ASN A 234 18.34 -7.34 7.37
CA ASN A 234 17.73 -6.88 8.62
C ASN A 234 16.51 -5.97 8.34
N PRO A 235 15.29 -6.39 8.71
CA PRO A 235 14.07 -5.63 8.45
C PRO A 235 13.87 -4.43 9.40
N MET A 236 14.77 -4.23 10.37
CA MET A 236 14.79 -3.06 11.24
C MET A 236 15.46 -1.84 10.60
N SER A 237 16.36 -2.07 9.64
CA SER A 237 17.08 -0.99 8.98
C SER A 237 16.11 -0.18 8.11
N PRO A 238 16.15 1.16 8.14
CA PRO A 238 15.37 1.98 7.23
C PRO A 238 15.68 1.58 5.77
N LYS A 239 14.66 1.14 5.04
CA LYS A 239 14.77 0.84 3.61
C LYS A 239 14.21 2.01 2.84
N TYR A 240 15.07 2.77 2.17
CA TYR A 240 14.64 3.90 1.35
C TYR A 240 13.71 3.44 0.24
N LEU A 241 12.68 4.25 -0.04
CA LEU A 241 11.76 3.99 -1.15
C LEU A 241 12.46 4.11 -2.51
N ARG A 242 13.46 5.00 -2.62
CA ARG A 242 14.26 5.22 -3.83
C ARG A 242 15.76 5.15 -3.54
N GLY A 243 16.53 4.63 -4.49
CA GLY A 243 17.98 4.37 -4.35
C GLY A 243 18.90 5.50 -4.80
N TYR A 244 18.53 6.78 -4.65
CA TYR A 244 19.25 7.90 -5.26
C TYR A 244 20.67 8.18 -4.71
N GLY A 245 20.96 7.74 -3.49
CA GLY A 245 22.17 8.11 -2.76
C GLY A 245 23.30 7.07 -2.78
N GLY A 246 23.27 6.06 -3.65
CA GLY A 246 24.18 4.91 -3.54
C GLY A 246 23.88 4.00 -2.35
N HIS A 247 22.73 4.21 -1.70
CA HIS A 247 22.14 3.28 -0.74
C HIS A 247 21.65 2.05 -1.51
N THR A 248 22.54 1.09 -1.74
CA THR A 248 22.15 -0.19 -2.31
C THR A 248 21.32 -0.94 -1.27
N ASN A 249 20.07 -1.25 -1.61
CA ASN A 249 19.22 -2.17 -0.84
C ASN A 249 19.71 -3.64 -0.93
N THR A 250 20.91 -3.88 -1.46
CA THR A 250 21.50 -5.21 -1.56
C THR A 250 21.86 -5.72 -0.17
N PRO A 251 21.46 -6.94 0.20
CA PRO A 251 22.02 -7.60 1.36
C PRO A 251 23.54 -7.57 1.27
N ALA A 252 24.23 -7.19 2.34
CA ALA A 252 25.67 -7.43 2.43
C ALA A 252 25.87 -8.95 2.36
N ASN A 253 26.61 -9.41 1.34
CA ASN A 253 27.00 -10.82 1.17
C ASN A 253 27.82 -11.33 2.36
#